data_AF-A0A7S0RW22-F1
#
_entry.id   AF-A0A7S0RW22-F1
#
_cell.length_a   1.000
_cell.length_b   1.000
_cell.length_c   1.000
_cell.angle_alpha   90.00
_cell.angle_beta   90.00
_cell.angle_gamma   90.00
#
_symmetry.space_group_name_H-M   'P 1'
#
loop_
_entity.id
_entity.type
_entity.pdbx_description
1 polymer ?
#
loop_
_entity_poly.entity_id
_entity_poly.type
_entity_poly.pdbx_seq_one_letter_code
_entity_poly.pdbx_strand_id
1 'polypeptide(L)'
;LASLSSRAGEWHKFAKSGEFTPAFLETVATDLGLTLPVAPGQEQAAKHGATPATPTSSPSPAAAVKPGMPRASDTGQPAVVFTPFLQLLLVRALCEDKLVSAVRHYVSSTLGHRFTEAPPSSLADVYRDSSPATPIIFILSQGADPAASL
;
A
#
# COMPACT_ATOMS: atom_id res chain seq x y z
N LEU A 1 13.21 -20.95 11.91
CA LEU A 1 12.13 -20.54 12.83
C LEU A 1 12.60 -19.53 13.91
N ALA A 2 13.72 -19.75 14.62
CA ALA A 2 14.24 -18.78 15.60
C ALA A 2 14.51 -17.36 15.03
N SER A 3 14.93 -17.26 13.77
CA SER A 3 15.16 -15.99 13.08
C SER A 3 13.86 -15.19 12.80
N LEU A 4 12.73 -15.86 12.54
CA LEU A 4 11.46 -15.19 12.21
C LEU A 4 10.83 -14.52 13.43
N SER A 5 10.93 -15.13 14.62
CA SER A 5 10.41 -14.55 15.86
C SER A 5 11.15 -13.27 16.24
N SER A 6 12.48 -13.25 16.10
CA SER A 6 13.26 -12.04 16.35
C SER A 6 12.94 -10.92 15.36
N ARG A 7 12.74 -11.26 14.09
CA ARG A 7 12.38 -10.31 13.02
C ARG A 7 10.95 -9.79 13.14
N ALA A 8 10.02 -10.59 13.65
CA ALA A 8 8.65 -10.15 13.91
C ALA A 8 8.59 -8.98 14.90
N GLY A 9 9.46 -8.98 15.91
CA GLY A 9 9.60 -7.85 16.85
C GLY A 9 10.12 -6.57 16.18
N GLU A 10 11.03 -6.69 15.21
CA GLU A 10 11.52 -5.57 14.42
C GLU A 10 10.46 -5.04 13.45
N TRP A 11 9.72 -5.93 12.79
CA TRP A 11 8.60 -5.56 11.94
C TRP A 11 7.53 -4.81 12.72
N HIS A 12 7.22 -5.22 13.94
CA HIS A 12 6.24 -4.52 14.77
C HIS A 12 6.72 -3.11 15.14
N LYS A 13 8.00 -2.94 15.46
CA LYS A 13 8.60 -1.62 15.73
C LYS A 13 8.56 -0.71 14.49
N PHE A 14 8.89 -1.27 13.32
CA PHE A 14 8.88 -0.54 12.05
C PHE A 14 7.46 -0.21 11.59
N ALA A 15 6.51 -1.14 11.74
CA ALA A 15 5.11 -0.88 11.42
C ALA A 15 4.50 0.23 12.29
N LYS A 16 4.98 0.40 13.55
CA LYS A 16 4.59 1.51 14.42
C LYS A 16 5.15 2.87 13.99
N SER A 17 6.36 2.93 13.41
CA SER A 17 6.94 4.19 12.90
C SER A 17 6.13 4.78 11.72
N GLY A 18 5.34 3.93 11.05
CA GLY A 18 4.20 4.37 10.24
C GLY A 18 4.44 4.49 8.74
N GLU A 19 5.64 4.20 8.25
CA GLU A 19 5.89 4.15 6.80
C GLU A 19 6.00 2.70 6.32
N PHE A 20 4.93 2.22 5.68
CA PHE A 20 4.99 1.00 4.87
C PHE A 20 5.65 1.35 3.53
N THR A 21 6.98 1.50 3.55
CA THR A 21 7.76 1.73 2.33
C THR A 21 7.77 0.48 1.44
N PRO A 22 7.91 0.62 0.11
CA PRO A 22 8.06 -0.53 -0.79
C PRO A 22 9.19 -1.47 -0.36
N ALA A 23 10.31 -0.92 0.11
CA ALA A 23 11.46 -1.70 0.61
C ALA A 23 11.12 -2.54 1.86
N PHE A 24 10.30 -2.01 2.77
CA PHE A 24 9.83 -2.78 3.93
C PHE A 24 8.94 -3.94 3.50
N LEU A 25 8.00 -3.68 2.57
CA LEU A 25 7.12 -4.71 2.06
C LEU A 25 7.91 -5.82 1.34
N GLU A 26 8.89 -5.47 0.52
CA GLU A 26 9.80 -6.44 -0.13
C GLU A 26 10.58 -7.29 0.88
N THR A 27 11.06 -6.67 1.96
CA THR A 27 11.75 -7.38 3.04
C THR A 27 10.81 -8.42 3.69
N VAL A 28 9.59 -8.00 4.04
CA VAL A 28 8.59 -8.89 4.64
C VAL A 28 8.20 -10.03 3.68
N ALA A 29 8.01 -9.75 2.39
CA ALA A 29 7.73 -10.80 1.40
C ALA A 29 8.87 -11.81 1.27
N THR A 30 10.11 -11.32 1.20
CA THR A 30 11.31 -12.18 1.12
C THR A 30 11.39 -13.11 2.34
N ASP A 31 11.09 -12.58 3.52
CA ASP A 31 11.21 -13.33 4.77
C ASP A 31 10.11 -14.35 4.99
N LEU A 32 8.91 -14.03 4.51
CA LEU A 32 7.77 -14.93 4.50
C LEU A 32 7.83 -15.94 3.35
N GLY A 33 8.82 -15.83 2.45
CA GLY A 33 8.94 -16.67 1.26
C GLY A 33 7.76 -16.49 0.29
N LEU A 34 7.12 -15.32 0.27
CA LEU A 34 6.01 -15.03 -0.62
C LEU A 34 6.54 -14.89 -2.05
N THR A 35 6.35 -15.92 -2.88
CA THR A 35 6.62 -15.84 -4.31
C THR A 35 5.49 -15.07 -5.00
N LEU A 36 5.70 -13.77 -5.18
CA LEU A 36 4.69 -12.92 -5.81
C LEU A 36 4.77 -13.03 -7.34
N PRO A 37 3.62 -12.99 -8.04
CA PRO A 37 3.60 -13.08 -9.49
C PRO A 37 4.32 -11.87 -10.09
N VAL A 38 5.39 -12.14 -10.85
CA VAL A 38 5.99 -11.17 -11.76
C VAL A 38 4.91 -10.71 -12.74
N ALA A 39 4.73 -9.40 -12.87
CA ALA A 39 3.77 -8.83 -13.81
C ALA A 39 4.05 -9.35 -15.24
N PRO A 40 3.06 -9.95 -15.93
CA PRO A 40 3.23 -10.32 -17.32
C PRO A 40 3.17 -9.04 -18.17
N GLY A 41 4.32 -8.48 -18.58
CA GLY A 41 4.29 -7.23 -19.36
C GLY A 41 5.58 -6.56 -19.81
N GLN A 42 6.74 -7.22 -19.82
CA GLN A 42 7.99 -6.65 -20.40
C GLN A 42 8.76 -7.74 -21.18
N GLU A 43 8.16 -8.32 -22.24
CA GLU A 43 8.82 -9.32 -23.12
C GLU A 43 8.79 -8.90 -24.61
N GLN A 44 8.33 -7.70 -24.97
CA GLN A 44 8.28 -7.29 -26.38
C GLN A 44 8.77 -5.85 -26.60
N ALA A 45 10.09 -5.65 -26.47
CA ALA A 45 10.78 -4.50 -27.07
C ALA A 45 12.25 -4.81 -27.37
N ALA A 46 12.55 -5.99 -27.92
CA ALA A 46 13.90 -6.32 -28.42
C ALA A 46 13.85 -7.22 -29.66
N LYS A 47 13.10 -6.80 -30.68
CA LYS A 47 13.22 -7.37 -32.03
C LYS A 47 13.09 -6.26 -33.07
N HIS A 48 14.19 -5.53 -33.31
CA HIS A 48 14.65 -5.13 -34.64
C HIS A 48 16.14 -4.77 -34.51
N GLY A 49 16.98 -5.45 -35.29
CA GLY A 49 18.43 -5.44 -35.14
C GLY A 49 19.18 -4.41 -36.00
N ALA A 50 20.51 -4.49 -35.84
CA ALA A 50 21.62 -3.85 -36.56
C ALA A 50 21.90 -2.37 -36.20
N THR A 51 23.12 -1.97 -35.82
CA THR A 51 24.41 -2.15 -36.53
C THR A 51 25.60 -1.89 -35.57
N PRO A 52 26.80 -2.51 -35.77
CA PRO A 52 27.92 -2.44 -34.83
C PRO A 52 28.92 -1.32 -35.12
N ALA A 53 29.44 -0.65 -34.09
CA ALA A 53 30.71 0.10 -34.16
C ALA A 53 31.31 0.35 -32.77
N THR A 54 32.51 -0.20 -32.56
CA THR A 54 33.54 0.20 -31.57
C THR A 54 34.82 0.34 -32.40
N PRO A 55 35.74 1.31 -32.20
CA PRO A 55 36.63 1.28 -31.04
C PRO A 55 37.28 2.60 -30.51
N THR A 56 37.66 2.55 -29.23
CA THR A 56 38.90 3.09 -28.60
C THR A 56 39.10 4.60 -28.37
N SER A 57 39.25 5.02 -27.09
CA SER A 57 40.54 5.50 -26.55
C SER A 57 40.54 5.74 -25.02
N SER A 58 41.59 5.20 -24.39
CA SER A 58 42.28 5.64 -23.15
C SER A 58 41.93 5.03 -21.78
N PRO A 59 42.90 4.31 -21.15
CA PRO A 59 42.89 3.87 -19.76
C PRO A 59 43.72 4.80 -18.85
N SER A 60 43.25 5.08 -17.63
CA SER A 60 44.08 5.67 -16.54
C SER A 60 43.42 5.47 -15.16
N PRO A 61 44.18 5.43 -14.06
CA PRO A 61 44.35 4.21 -13.28
C PRO A 61 43.79 4.28 -11.86
N ALA A 62 43.51 3.09 -11.31
CA ALA A 62 43.61 2.70 -9.90
C ALA A 62 43.33 3.78 -8.83
N ALA A 63 42.08 3.85 -8.36
CA ALA A 63 41.75 4.41 -7.05
C ALA A 63 41.08 3.32 -6.19
N ALA A 64 41.93 2.70 -5.37
CA ALA A 64 41.66 2.09 -4.06
C ALA A 64 40.21 1.66 -3.75
N VAL A 65 40.02 0.34 -3.77
CA VAL A 65 38.88 -0.38 -3.16
C VAL A 65 38.81 -0.03 -1.66
N LYS A 66 37.76 0.71 -1.27
CA LYS A 66 37.22 0.68 0.10
C LYS A 66 36.15 -0.41 0.16
N PRO A 67 36.02 -1.20 1.24
CA PRO A 67 34.90 -2.14 1.40
C PRO A 67 33.63 -1.33 1.67
N GLY A 68 33.00 -0.85 0.59
CA GLY A 68 31.76 -0.12 0.58
C GLY A 68 30.62 -1.02 0.12
N MET A 69 29.50 -0.90 0.82
CA MET A 69 28.15 -1.40 0.51
C MET A 69 27.95 -1.72 -0.98
N PRO A 70 27.41 -2.90 -1.36
CA PRO A 70 27.17 -3.22 -2.76
C PRO A 70 26.30 -2.13 -3.39
N ARG A 71 26.86 -1.44 -4.39
CA ARG A 71 26.18 -0.44 -5.21
C ARG A 71 25.05 -1.14 -5.96
N ALA A 72 23.83 -0.66 -5.73
CA ALA A 72 22.63 -1.02 -6.48
C ALA A 72 22.72 -0.42 -7.90
N SER A 73 23.35 -1.13 -8.83
CA SER A 73 23.31 -0.82 -10.26
C SER A 73 23.55 -2.13 -11.00
N ASP A 74 22.57 -2.56 -11.80
CA ASP A 74 22.48 -3.83 -12.55
C ASP A 74 21.97 -5.08 -11.82
N THR A 75 20.84 -4.98 -11.13
CA THR A 75 20.02 -6.16 -10.87
C THR A 75 18.64 -5.95 -11.47
N GLY A 76 18.32 -6.68 -12.54
CA GLY A 76 16.95 -6.94 -12.97
C GLY A 76 16.23 -7.78 -11.92
N GLN A 77 16.03 -7.21 -10.74
CA GLN A 77 15.23 -7.83 -9.69
C GLN A 77 13.77 -7.78 -10.13
N PRO A 78 13.04 -8.91 -10.07
CA PRO A 78 11.62 -8.89 -10.30
C PRO A 78 11.00 -7.97 -9.25
N ALA A 79 10.51 -6.80 -9.69
CA ALA A 79 9.78 -5.89 -8.81
C ALA A 79 8.59 -6.64 -8.23
N VAL A 80 8.58 -6.80 -6.92
CA VAL A 80 7.56 -7.57 -6.21
C VAL A 80 6.25 -6.77 -6.25
N VAL A 81 5.26 -7.28 -6.98
CA VAL A 81 3.97 -6.57 -7.12
C VAL A 81 3.11 -6.84 -5.89
N PHE A 82 3.02 -5.86 -4.99
CA PHE A 82 2.07 -5.90 -3.89
C PHE A 82 0.70 -5.41 -4.35
N THR A 83 -0.31 -6.27 -4.23
CA THR A 83 -1.69 -5.83 -4.40
C THR A 83 -2.10 -4.97 -3.20
N PRO A 84 -2.97 -3.96 -3.39
CA PRO A 84 -3.47 -3.14 -2.28
C PRO A 84 -4.10 -3.97 -1.16
N PHE A 85 -4.74 -5.10 -1.52
CA PHE A 85 -5.32 -6.03 -0.57
C PHE A 85 -4.25 -6.77 0.24
N LEU A 86 -3.17 -7.23 -0.40
CA LEU A 86 -2.06 -7.88 0.29
C LEU A 86 -1.38 -6.93 1.28
N GLN A 87 -1.21 -5.66 0.89
CA GLN A 87 -0.69 -4.63 1.78
C GLN A 87 -1.59 -4.44 3.02
N LEU A 88 -2.92 -4.46 2.84
CA LEU A 88 -3.87 -4.40 3.96
C LEU A 88 -3.75 -5.62 4.89
N LEU A 89 -3.56 -6.82 4.34
CA LEU A 89 -3.33 -8.02 5.14
C LEU A 89 -2.04 -7.94 5.96
N LEU A 90 -0.97 -7.38 5.39
CA LEU A 90 0.28 -7.14 6.12
C LEU A 90 0.08 -6.15 7.27
N VAL A 91 -0.65 -5.06 7.06
CA VAL A 91 -0.99 -4.11 8.14
C VAL A 91 -1.75 -4.84 9.25
N ARG A 92 -2.76 -5.65 8.91
CA ARG A 92 -3.51 -6.45 9.89
C ARG A 92 -2.62 -7.40 10.69
N ALA A 93 -1.66 -8.04 10.05
CA ALA A 93 -0.77 -9.01 10.70
C ALA A 93 0.30 -8.36 11.60
N LEU A 94 0.76 -7.15 11.25
CA LEU A 94 1.92 -6.51 11.90
C LEU A 94 1.54 -5.35 12.83
N CYS A 95 0.45 -4.65 12.57
CA CYS A 95 0.03 -3.45 13.32
C CYS A 95 -1.48 -3.21 13.20
N GLU A 96 -2.25 -3.90 14.05
CA GLU A 96 -3.71 -3.74 14.11
C GLU A 96 -4.16 -2.32 14.46
N ASP A 97 -3.35 -1.57 15.22
CA ASP A 97 -3.61 -0.17 15.60
C ASP A 97 -3.86 0.73 14.37
N LYS A 98 -3.19 0.43 13.25
CA LYS A 98 -3.30 1.20 12.00
C LYS A 98 -4.33 0.62 11.03
N LEU A 99 -4.99 -0.49 11.39
CA LEU A 99 -5.90 -1.21 10.49
C LEU A 99 -7.05 -0.33 10.02
N VAL A 100 -7.68 0.44 10.91
CA VAL A 100 -8.82 1.30 10.54
C VAL A 100 -8.43 2.34 9.48
N SER A 101 -7.25 2.95 9.63
CA SER A 101 -6.72 3.91 8.65
C SER A 101 -6.38 3.23 7.33
N ALA A 102 -5.73 2.07 7.38
CA ALA A 102 -5.38 1.29 6.19
C ALA A 102 -6.62 0.79 5.42
N VAL A 103 -7.66 0.34 6.13
CA VAL A 103 -8.94 -0.05 5.52
C VAL A 103 -9.58 1.15 4.83
N ARG A 104 -9.62 2.32 5.48
CA ARG A 104 -10.13 3.55 4.83
C ARG A 104 -9.34 3.87 3.57
N HIS A 105 -8.01 3.83 3.62
CA HIS A 105 -7.19 4.08 2.44
C HIS A 105 -7.43 3.06 1.33
N TYR A 106 -7.54 1.78 1.68
CA TYR A 106 -7.88 0.71 0.72
C TYR A 106 -9.24 0.94 0.07
N VAL A 107 -10.29 1.24 0.86
CA VAL A 107 -11.63 1.52 0.33
C VAL A 107 -11.63 2.78 -0.55
N SER A 108 -10.94 3.84 -0.12
CA SER A 108 -10.83 5.09 -0.88
C SER A 108 -10.15 4.88 -2.23
N SER A 109 -9.08 4.07 -2.29
CA SER A 109 -8.34 3.78 -3.53
C SER A 109 -9.03 2.78 -4.45
N THR A 110 -9.82 1.84 -3.92
CA THR A 110 -10.47 0.77 -4.71
C THR A 110 -11.90 1.10 -5.12
N LEU A 111 -12.70 1.69 -4.22
CA LEU A 111 -14.10 2.04 -4.45
C LEU A 111 -14.29 3.54 -4.69
N GLY A 112 -13.39 4.38 -4.18
CA GLY A 112 -13.43 5.83 -4.30
C GLY A 112 -13.67 6.54 -2.96
N HIS A 113 -13.24 7.80 -2.89
CA HIS A 113 -13.24 8.61 -1.66
C HIS A 113 -14.60 8.71 -0.97
N ARG A 114 -15.67 8.83 -1.76
CA ARG A 114 -17.08 8.92 -1.32
C ARG A 114 -17.56 7.75 -0.46
N PHE A 115 -16.87 6.61 -0.47
CA PHE A 115 -17.18 5.44 0.38
C PHE A 115 -16.48 5.47 1.74
N THR A 116 -15.63 6.47 1.98
CA THR A 116 -14.94 6.69 3.26
C THR A 116 -15.45 7.91 4.02
N GLU A 117 -16.24 8.75 3.36
CA GLU A 117 -16.90 9.90 3.95
C GLU A 117 -18.30 9.51 4.41
N ALA A 118 -18.72 10.05 5.55
CA ALA A 118 -20.12 10.00 5.93
C ALA A 118 -20.92 10.80 4.89
N PRO A 119 -21.98 10.24 4.29
CA PRO A 119 -22.83 11.00 3.39
C PRO A 119 -23.41 12.22 4.13
N PRO A 120 -23.39 13.42 3.53
CA PRO A 120 -24.13 14.55 4.08
C PRO A 120 -25.63 14.27 3.90
N SER A 121 -26.28 13.73 4.93
CA SER A 121 -27.73 13.49 4.91
C SER A 121 -28.46 14.71 5.50
N SER A 122 -29.13 15.48 4.65
CA SER A 122 -30.07 16.52 5.10
C SER A 122 -31.40 15.88 5.48
N LEU A 123 -32.04 16.39 6.53
CA LEU A 123 -33.40 15.98 6.89
C LEU A 123 -34.38 16.18 5.72
N ALA A 124 -34.22 17.26 4.94
CA ALA A 124 -35.10 17.56 3.81
C ALA A 124 -35.05 16.47 2.73
N ASP A 125 -33.86 15.93 2.45
CA ASP A 125 -33.68 14.83 1.49
C ASP A 125 -34.31 13.54 2.04
N VAL A 126 -34.09 13.25 3.32
CA VAL A 126 -34.68 12.08 4.01
C VAL A 126 -36.22 12.16 4.05
N TYR A 127 -36.78 13.36 4.27
CA TYR A 127 -38.22 13.58 4.26
C TYR A 127 -38.83 13.37 2.87
N ARG A 128 -38.18 13.90 1.84
CA ARG A 128 -38.61 13.71 0.44
C ARG A 128 -38.64 12.25 0.02
N ASP A 129 -37.71 11.45 0.54
CA ASP A 129 -37.61 10.02 0.25
C ASP A 129 -38.50 9.16 1.18
N SER A 130 -39.20 9.77 2.14
CA SER A 130 -40.11 9.10 3.08
C SER A 130 -41.55 8.99 2.58
N SER A 131 -42.34 8.11 3.19
CA SER A 131 -43.76 7.94 2.90
C SER A 131 -44.54 7.56 4.16
N PRO A 132 -45.89 7.60 4.17
CA PRO A 132 -46.68 7.11 5.30
C PRO A 132 -46.41 5.65 5.68
N ALA A 133 -45.89 4.85 4.73
CA ALA A 133 -45.49 3.46 4.95
C ALA A 133 -44.01 3.31 5.38
N THR A 134 -43.23 4.40 5.38
CA THR A 134 -41.79 4.41 5.66
C THR A 134 -41.49 5.49 6.72
N PRO A 135 -41.68 5.19 8.02
CA PRO A 135 -41.50 6.18 9.08
C PRO A 135 -40.03 6.57 9.27
N ILE A 136 -39.80 7.85 9.54
CA ILE A 136 -38.47 8.38 9.89
C ILE A 136 -38.26 8.18 11.39
N ILE A 137 -37.17 7.53 11.77
CA ILE A 137 -36.80 7.26 13.17
C ILE A 137 -35.54 8.04 13.50
N PHE A 138 -35.57 8.82 14.58
CA PHE A 138 -34.41 9.53 15.11
C PHE A 138 -33.77 8.76 16.26
N ILE A 139 -32.47 8.51 16.16
CA ILE A 139 -31.67 7.96 17.25
C ILE A 139 -30.89 9.12 17.88
N LEU A 140 -31.19 9.42 19.13
CA LEU A 140 -30.60 10.57 19.84
C LEU A 140 -29.57 10.10 20.85
N SER A 141 -28.39 10.73 20.84
CA SER A 141 -27.49 10.72 21.98
C SER A 141 -27.99 11.71 23.05
N GLN A 142 -27.56 11.57 24.29
CA GLN A 142 -27.84 12.58 25.32
C GLN A 142 -27.43 13.98 24.84
N GLY A 143 -28.33 14.96 25.04
CA GLY A 143 -28.12 16.35 24.63
C GLY A 143 -28.40 16.66 23.15
N ALA A 144 -28.75 15.67 22.32
CA ALA A 144 -29.24 15.91 20.97
C ALA A 144 -30.75 16.14 20.99
N ASP A 145 -31.21 17.33 20.58
CA ASP A 145 -32.63 17.66 20.40
C ASP A 145 -32.96 17.72 18.89
N PRO A 146 -33.78 16.81 18.36
CA PRO A 146 -34.15 16.84 16.95
C PRO A 146 -35.12 17.98 16.63
N ALA A 147 -35.86 18.50 17.61
CA ALA A 147 -36.89 19.51 17.38
C ALA A 147 -36.33 20.89 17.00
N ALA A 148 -35.06 21.16 17.28
CA ALA A 148 -34.40 22.42 16.95
C ALA A 148 -34.22 22.65 15.43
N SER A 149 -34.38 21.62 14.61
CA SER A 149 -34.12 21.63 13.16
C SER A 149 -35.25 21.02 12.31
N LEU A 150 -36.43 20.80 12.90
CA LEU A 150 -37.66 20.34 12.22
C LEU A 150 -38.46 21.51 11.63
#